data_AF-A0AAW4ZB13-F1
#
_entry.id   AF-A0AAW4ZB13-F1
#
_cell.length_a   1.000
_cell.length_b   1.000
_cell.length_c   1.000
_cell.angle_alpha   90.00
_cell.angle_beta   90.00
_cell.angle_gamma   90.00
#
_symmetry.space_group_name_H-M   'P 1'
#
loop_
_entity.id
_entity.type
_entity.pdbx_description
1 polymer ?
#
loop_
_entity_poly.entity_id
_entity_poly.type
_entity_poly.pdbx_seq_one_letter_code
_entity_poly.pdbx_strand_id
1 'polypeptide(L)'
;MSAQYDLYETPDIKQTGEKQPLHPRIVPKGTIGQDEFLDRVHKFTGISRSLLAGAMQSFQNELKDLLANGWIVELGEIGYFSVSLQGPPVMHKKDVRAQSIKLKNINYLPTKQFKREVGYDMRLERTESLTRPKDNGRSEAECLALITAHLEKYPCMTRTDYCYMTGHDKKRALKELNAFIEKGILMRYGAGKQVIYAKKMI
;
A
#
# COMPACT_ATOMS: atom_id res chain seq x y z
N MET A 1 20.54 -13.49 3.62
CA MET A 1 19.71 -12.26 3.54
C MET A 1 18.46 -12.47 4.38
N SER A 2 18.01 -11.46 5.12
CA SER A 2 16.84 -11.49 6.01
C SER A 2 15.65 -10.74 5.39
N ALA A 3 14.42 -11.11 5.77
CA ALA A 3 13.22 -10.32 5.54
C ALA A 3 13.02 -9.36 6.72
N GLN A 4 12.77 -8.09 6.41
CA GLN A 4 12.58 -7.06 7.42
C GLN A 4 11.11 -6.96 7.82
N TYR A 5 10.85 -6.75 9.11
CA TYR A 5 9.49 -6.53 9.63
C TYR A 5 9.44 -5.38 10.63
N ASP A 6 8.26 -4.77 10.74
CA ASP A 6 7.91 -3.75 11.74
C ASP A 6 6.59 -4.15 12.42
N LEU A 7 6.32 -3.60 13.59
CA LEU A 7 5.16 -3.89 14.43
C LEU A 7 4.13 -2.75 14.33
N TYR A 8 2.91 -3.08 13.90
CA TYR A 8 1.81 -2.13 13.75
C TYR A 8 0.74 -2.38 14.80
N GLU A 9 0.12 -1.33 15.32
CA GLU A 9 -1.06 -1.46 16.15
C GLU A 9 -2.22 -2.04 15.33
N THR A 10 -2.91 -3.01 15.92
CA THR A 10 -4.13 -3.55 15.32
C THR A 10 -5.20 -2.44 15.32
N PRO A 11 -5.88 -2.16 14.19
CA PRO A 11 -6.93 -1.15 14.17
C PRO A 11 -8.03 -1.49 15.18
N ASP A 12 -8.32 -0.57 16.10
CA ASP A 12 -9.41 -0.75 17.07
C ASP A 12 -10.77 -0.62 16.36
N ILE A 13 -11.38 -1.75 16.04
CA ILE A 13 -12.70 -1.81 15.40
C ILE A 13 -13.80 -1.40 16.39
N LYS A 14 -13.57 -1.53 17.70
CA LYS A 14 -14.56 -1.30 18.74
C LYS A 14 -14.48 0.11 19.37
N GLN A 15 -13.46 0.90 19.01
CA GLN A 15 -13.21 2.26 19.53
C GLN A 15 -13.22 2.29 21.07
N THR A 16 -12.71 1.25 21.72
CA THR A 16 -12.66 1.15 23.18
C THR A 16 -11.56 2.02 23.79
N GLY A 17 -10.64 2.55 22.97
CA GLY A 17 -9.57 3.44 23.43
C GLY A 17 -8.45 2.71 24.19
N GLU A 18 -8.49 1.38 24.21
CA GLU A 18 -7.46 0.54 24.79
C GLU A 18 -6.28 0.36 23.83
N LYS A 19 -5.06 0.23 24.39
CA LYS A 19 -3.87 -0.10 23.61
C LYS A 19 -4.05 -1.45 22.91
N GLN A 20 -4.04 -1.42 21.59
CA GLN A 20 -4.27 -2.61 20.77
C GLN A 20 -3.00 -3.46 20.67
N PRO A 21 -3.13 -4.79 20.51
CA PRO A 21 -1.99 -5.66 20.30
C PRO A 21 -1.25 -5.30 19.01
N LEU A 22 0.08 -5.36 19.06
CA LEU A 22 0.94 -5.15 17.90
C LEU A 22 0.98 -6.40 17.03
N HIS A 23 0.86 -6.24 15.71
CA HIS A 23 1.02 -7.31 14.73
C HIS A 23 2.19 -7.03 13.77
N PRO A 24 3.02 -8.04 13.46
CA PRO A 24 4.13 -7.87 12.53
C PRO A 24 3.63 -7.68 11.10
N ARG A 25 4.28 -6.76 10.38
CA ARG A 25 4.13 -6.58 8.93
C ARG A 25 5.50 -6.55 8.28
N ILE A 26 5.61 -7.18 7.11
CA ILE A 26 6.82 -7.13 6.30
C ILE A 26 7.06 -5.69 5.83
N VAL A 27 8.31 -5.23 5.95
CA VAL A 27 8.81 -4.02 5.33
C VAL A 27 9.39 -4.42 3.97
N PRO A 28 8.72 -4.09 2.85
CA PRO A 28 9.20 -4.49 1.53
C PRO A 28 10.54 -3.83 1.22
N LYS A 29 11.50 -4.59 0.71
CA LYS A 29 12.80 -4.06 0.25
C LYS A 29 12.70 -3.29 -1.06
N GLY A 30 11.61 -3.47 -1.79
CA GLY A 30 11.38 -2.97 -3.14
C GLY A 30 10.56 -3.96 -3.95
N THR A 31 10.42 -3.69 -5.24
CA THR A 31 9.72 -4.56 -6.20
C THR A 31 10.71 -5.03 -7.24
N ILE A 32 10.86 -6.34 -7.39
CA ILE A 32 11.64 -6.93 -8.48
C ILE A 32 10.76 -6.93 -9.74
N GLY A 33 11.21 -6.22 -10.77
CA GLY A 33 10.52 -6.17 -12.06
C GLY A 33 10.72 -7.45 -12.88
N GLN A 34 9.97 -7.57 -13.97
CA GLN A 34 10.04 -8.73 -14.87
C GLN A 34 11.47 -8.97 -15.39
N ASP A 35 12.10 -7.94 -15.94
CA ASP A 35 13.44 -8.07 -16.53
C ASP A 35 14.49 -8.46 -15.49
N GLU A 36 14.42 -7.88 -14.29
CA GLU A 36 15.34 -8.25 -13.20
C GLU A 36 15.09 -9.69 -12.72
N PHE A 37 13.83 -10.12 -12.63
CA PHE A 37 13.49 -11.50 -12.28
C PHE A 37 14.05 -12.47 -13.31
N LEU A 38 13.83 -12.21 -14.60
CA LEU A 38 14.36 -13.02 -15.69
C LEU A 38 15.89 -13.04 -15.71
N ASP A 39 16.54 -11.91 -15.43
CA ASP A 39 17.99 -11.81 -15.32
C ASP A 39 18.56 -12.71 -14.23
N ARG A 40 17.88 -12.79 -13.08
CA ARG A 40 18.28 -13.68 -11.98
C ARG A 40 18.16 -15.15 -12.39
N VAL A 41 17.07 -15.52 -13.08
CA VAL A 41 16.86 -16.89 -13.58
C VAL A 41 17.88 -17.23 -14.66
N HIS A 42 18.15 -16.34 -15.62
CA HIS A 42 19.16 -16.51 -16.65
C HIS A 42 20.55 -16.75 -16.03
N LYS A 43 20.96 -15.93 -15.05
CA LYS A 43 22.26 -16.06 -14.38
C LYS A 43 22.41 -17.40 -13.66
N PHE A 44 21.32 -17.93 -13.10
CA PHE A 44 21.34 -19.20 -12.38
C PHE A 44 21.27 -20.43 -13.30
N THR A 45 20.50 -20.35 -14.39
CA THR A 45 20.21 -21.51 -15.25
C THR A 45 20.99 -21.55 -16.56
N GLY A 46 21.53 -20.41 -17.02
CA GLY A 46 22.12 -20.24 -18.34
C GLY A 46 21.11 -20.11 -19.49
N ILE A 47 19.80 -20.25 -19.24
CA ILE A 47 18.77 -20.17 -20.29
C ILE A 47 18.70 -18.75 -20.84
N SER A 48 18.67 -18.60 -22.17
CA SER A 48 18.62 -17.28 -22.81
C SER A 48 17.43 -16.43 -22.34
N ARG A 49 17.67 -15.13 -22.16
CA ARG A 49 16.65 -14.16 -21.74
C ARG A 49 15.45 -14.13 -22.68
N SER A 50 15.69 -14.21 -23.99
CA SER A 50 14.65 -14.23 -25.02
C SER A 50 13.74 -15.45 -24.87
N LEU A 51 14.31 -16.63 -24.60
CA LEU A 51 13.52 -17.84 -24.38
C LEU A 51 12.72 -17.77 -23.09
N LEU A 52 13.32 -17.29 -21.99
CA LEU A 52 12.62 -17.12 -20.72
C LEU A 52 11.46 -16.11 -20.82
N ALA A 53 11.70 -14.98 -21.48
CA ALA A 53 10.66 -13.98 -21.73
C ALA A 53 9.53 -14.53 -22.60
N GLY A 54 9.87 -15.26 -23.68
CA GLY A 54 8.90 -15.92 -24.55
C GLY A 54 8.06 -16.95 -23.79
N ALA A 55 8.69 -17.85 -23.04
CA ALA A 55 8.00 -18.87 -22.25
C ALA A 55 7.07 -18.27 -21.18
N MET A 56 7.54 -17.24 -20.46
CA MET A 56 6.70 -16.55 -19.47
C MET A 56 5.49 -15.87 -20.12
N GLN A 57 5.67 -15.21 -21.27
CA GLN A 57 4.57 -14.62 -22.01
C GLN A 57 3.56 -15.69 -22.48
N SER A 58 4.04 -16.84 -22.94
CA SER A 58 3.19 -17.99 -23.29
C SER A 58 2.39 -18.51 -22.10
N PHE A 59 3.03 -18.70 -20.94
CA PHE A 59 2.33 -19.11 -19.72
C PHE A 59 1.28 -18.09 -19.26
N GLN A 60 1.60 -16.79 -19.34
CA GLN A 60 0.64 -15.74 -19.01
C GLN A 60 -0.58 -15.74 -19.93
N ASN A 61 -0.37 -15.93 -21.24
CA ASN A 61 -1.46 -15.99 -22.21
C ASN A 61 -2.35 -17.21 -21.96
N GLU A 62 -1.76 -18.39 -21.80
CA GLU A 62 -2.50 -19.62 -21.53
C GLU A 62 -3.25 -19.55 -20.20
N LEU A 63 -2.60 -19.07 -19.14
CA LEU A 63 -3.23 -18.88 -17.83
C LEU A 63 -4.44 -17.93 -17.92
N LYS A 64 -4.30 -16.82 -18.65
CA LYS A 64 -5.40 -15.87 -18.88
C LYS A 64 -6.58 -16.56 -19.58
N ASP A 65 -6.32 -17.33 -20.64
CA ASP A 65 -7.36 -17.98 -21.42
C ASP A 65 -8.05 -19.10 -20.62
N LEU A 66 -7.30 -19.90 -19.87
CA LEU A 66 -7.86 -20.94 -18.99
C LEU A 66 -8.73 -20.36 -17.87
N LEU A 67 -8.28 -19.29 -17.21
CA LEU A 67 -9.05 -18.60 -16.17
C LEU A 67 -10.33 -17.94 -16.75
N ALA A 68 -10.25 -17.37 -17.95
CA ALA A 68 -11.41 -16.81 -18.63
C ALA A 68 -12.46 -17.89 -18.97
N ASN A 69 -12.01 -19.12 -19.23
CA ASN A 69 -12.86 -20.29 -19.43
C ASN A 69 -13.35 -20.94 -18.11
N GLY A 70 -13.00 -20.38 -16.95
CA GLY A 70 -13.45 -20.85 -15.64
C GLY A 70 -12.67 -22.06 -15.09
N TRP A 71 -11.54 -22.41 -15.70
CA TRP A 71 -10.67 -23.46 -15.17
C TRP A 71 -9.92 -22.99 -13.92
N ILE A 72 -9.62 -23.94 -13.04
CA ILE A 72 -8.63 -23.75 -11.98
C ILE A 72 -7.30 -24.27 -12.54
N VAL A 73 -6.27 -23.43 -12.50
CA VAL A 73 -4.97 -23.75 -13.08
C VAL A 73 -3.96 -24.00 -11.96
N GLU A 74 -3.39 -25.20 -11.93
CA GLU A 74 -2.25 -25.55 -11.09
C GLU A 74 -0.95 -25.13 -11.79
N LEU A 75 -0.14 -24.30 -11.13
CA LEU A 75 1.16 -23.88 -11.64
C LEU A 75 2.28 -24.55 -10.85
N GLY A 76 2.50 -25.84 -11.16
CA GLY A 76 3.50 -26.67 -10.49
C GLY A 76 3.34 -26.66 -8.97
N GLU A 77 4.45 -26.68 -8.25
CA GLU A 77 4.44 -26.68 -6.78
C GLU A 77 4.09 -25.30 -6.17
N ILE A 78 4.03 -24.25 -6.99
CA ILE A 78 3.84 -22.88 -6.51
C ILE A 78 2.42 -22.71 -5.95
N GLY A 79 1.40 -23.11 -6.72
CA GLY A 79 0.01 -23.05 -6.27
C GLY A 79 -1.04 -23.09 -7.36
N TYR A 80 -2.27 -22.78 -6.97
CA TYR A 80 -3.45 -22.78 -7.82
C TYR A 80 -3.96 -21.37 -8.08
N PHE A 81 -4.38 -21.10 -9.31
CA PHE A 81 -5.07 -19.90 -9.72
C PHE A 81 -6.54 -20.21 -10.00
N SER A 82 -7.44 -19.40 -9.47
CA SER A 82 -8.89 -19.52 -9.70
C SER A 82 -9.54 -18.15 -9.83
N VAL A 83 -10.75 -18.10 -10.39
CA VAL A 83 -11.54 -16.87 -10.49
C VAL A 83 -12.67 -16.85 -9.46
N SER A 84 -13.01 -15.67 -8.98
CA SER A 84 -14.20 -15.42 -8.19
C SER A 84 -15.11 -14.44 -8.89
N LEU A 85 -16.42 -14.68 -8.82
CA LEU A 85 -17.43 -13.84 -9.45
C LEU A 85 -18.15 -12.97 -8.41
N GLN A 86 -18.65 -11.83 -8.84
CA GLN A 86 -19.50 -10.93 -8.07
C GLN A 86 -20.78 -10.68 -8.87
N GLY A 87 -21.92 -10.76 -8.18
CA GLY A 87 -23.24 -10.47 -8.74
C GLY A 87 -24.12 -9.76 -7.73
N PRO A 88 -25.29 -9.24 -8.16
CA PRO A 88 -26.26 -8.64 -7.27
C PRO A 88 -26.82 -9.69 -6.28
N PRO A 89 -27.19 -9.28 -5.05
CA PRO A 89 -27.86 -10.16 -4.12
C PRO A 89 -29.26 -10.48 -4.66
N VAL A 90 -29.54 -11.77 -4.84
CA VAL A 90 -30.82 -12.26 -5.35
C VAL A 90 -31.37 -13.34 -4.44
N MET A 91 -32.70 -13.41 -4.31
CA MET A 91 -33.38 -14.44 -3.51
C MET A 91 -33.72 -15.68 -4.37
N HIS A 92 -33.91 -15.51 -5.68
CA HIS A 92 -34.21 -16.59 -6.60
C HIS A 92 -33.21 -16.64 -7.77
N LYS A 93 -32.85 -17.85 -8.19
CA LYS A 93 -31.88 -18.08 -9.29
C LYS A 93 -32.31 -17.46 -10.63
N LYS A 94 -33.61 -17.30 -10.85
CA LYS A 94 -34.18 -16.75 -12.09
C LYS A 94 -34.00 -15.23 -12.23
N ASP A 95 -33.68 -14.54 -11.14
CA ASP A 95 -33.54 -13.08 -11.11
C ASP A 95 -32.11 -12.64 -11.49
N VAL A 96 -31.18 -13.59 -11.63
CA VAL A 96 -29.81 -13.33 -12.06
C VAL A 96 -29.69 -13.50 -13.56
N ARG A 97 -29.18 -12.46 -14.23
CA ARG A 97 -28.81 -12.51 -15.64
C ARG A 97 -27.30 -12.62 -15.74
N ALA A 98 -26.77 -13.36 -16.71
CA ALA A 98 -25.31 -13.48 -16.89
C ALA A 98 -24.62 -12.11 -17.01
N GLN A 99 -25.29 -11.14 -17.62
CA GLN A 99 -24.83 -9.75 -17.78
C GLN A 99 -24.63 -8.99 -16.45
N SER A 100 -25.29 -9.42 -15.36
CA SER A 100 -25.11 -8.82 -14.04
C SER A 100 -24.00 -9.47 -13.22
N ILE A 101 -23.41 -10.56 -13.72
CA ILE A 101 -22.28 -11.24 -13.09
C ILE A 101 -20.98 -10.70 -13.68
N LYS A 102 -20.04 -10.32 -12.83
CA LYS A 102 -18.72 -9.80 -13.21
C LYS A 102 -17.61 -10.58 -12.51
N LEU A 103 -16.41 -10.55 -13.10
CA LEU A 103 -15.21 -11.03 -12.42
C LEU A 103 -14.94 -10.15 -11.18
N LYS A 104 -14.89 -10.77 -10.01
CA LYS A 104 -14.56 -10.13 -8.73
C LYS A 104 -13.06 -10.07 -8.51
N ASN A 105 -12.40 -11.22 -8.65
CA ASN A 105 -10.98 -11.36 -8.36
C ASN A 105 -10.38 -12.60 -9.04
N ILE A 106 -9.06 -12.59 -9.22
CA ILE A 106 -8.26 -13.79 -9.47
C ILE A 106 -7.59 -14.14 -8.14
N ASN A 107 -7.85 -15.33 -7.65
CA ASN A 107 -7.29 -15.83 -6.40
C ASN A 107 -6.07 -16.68 -6.69
N TYR A 108 -5.03 -16.50 -5.88
CA TYR A 108 -3.87 -17.37 -5.84
C TYR A 108 -3.84 -18.10 -4.51
N LEU A 109 -3.80 -19.43 -4.56
CA LEU A 109 -3.69 -20.30 -3.41
C LEU A 109 -2.33 -21.01 -3.45
N PRO A 110 -1.34 -20.60 -2.64
CA PRO A 110 -0.06 -21.29 -2.59
C PRO A 110 -0.21 -22.69 -2.01
N THR A 111 0.60 -23.65 -2.50
CA THR A 111 0.63 -24.98 -1.89
C THR A 111 1.18 -24.92 -0.46
N LYS A 112 0.79 -25.90 0.37
CA LYS A 112 1.34 -26.03 1.74
C LYS A 112 2.86 -26.22 1.73
N GLN A 113 3.38 -26.94 0.74
CA GLN A 113 4.80 -27.19 0.57
C GLN A 113 5.55 -25.90 0.25
N PHE A 114 5.11 -25.15 -0.76
CA PHE A 114 5.74 -23.89 -1.16
C PHE A 114 5.75 -22.88 -0.01
N LYS A 115 4.63 -22.76 0.73
CA LYS A 115 4.56 -21.90 1.92
C LYS A 115 5.57 -22.31 3.00
N ARG A 116 5.77 -23.62 3.19
CA ARG A 116 6.72 -24.16 4.19
C ARG A 116 8.16 -23.90 3.79
N GLU A 117 8.52 -24.09 2.52
CA GLU A 117 9.87 -23.84 2.00
C GLU A 117 10.26 -22.37 2.14
N VAL A 118 9.38 -21.45 1.72
CA VAL A 118 9.58 -20.01 1.94
C VAL A 118 9.76 -19.70 3.42
N GLY A 119 8.95 -20.30 4.30
CA GLY A 119 9.06 -20.11 5.74
C GLY A 119 10.36 -20.63 6.35
N TYR A 120 10.91 -21.73 5.82
CA TYR A 120 12.17 -22.32 6.29
C TYR A 120 13.38 -21.42 5.96
N ASP A 121 13.42 -20.86 4.75
CA ASP A 121 14.51 -19.98 4.31
C ASP A 121 14.38 -18.54 4.84
N MET A 122 13.20 -18.17 5.31
CA MET A 122 12.91 -16.82 5.79
C MET A 122 13.54 -16.55 7.17
N ARG A 123 14.56 -15.69 7.19
CA ARG A 123 15.13 -15.12 8.42
C ARG A 123 14.53 -13.75 8.69
N LEU A 124 13.94 -13.53 9.87
CA LEU A 124 13.29 -12.26 10.20
C LEU A 124 14.23 -11.34 10.99
N GLU A 125 14.31 -10.09 10.57
CA GLU A 125 15.02 -9.03 11.29
C GLU A 125 14.09 -7.84 11.52
N ARG A 126 14.08 -7.32 12.74
CA ARG A 126 13.25 -6.17 13.10
C ARG A 126 13.91 -4.90 12.57
N THR A 127 13.14 -4.07 11.88
CA THR A 127 13.55 -2.72 11.47
C THR A 127 12.45 -1.73 11.78
N GLU A 128 12.81 -0.47 12.03
CA GLU A 128 11.84 0.61 11.98
C GLU A 128 11.54 0.91 10.51
N SER A 129 10.27 0.84 10.12
CA SER A 129 9.88 1.19 8.76
C SER A 129 10.06 2.70 8.55
N LEU A 130 10.86 3.10 7.56
CA LEU A 130 11.02 4.52 7.20
C LEU A 130 9.70 5.18 6.79
N THR A 131 8.71 4.38 6.37
CA THR A 131 7.37 4.82 6.00
C THR A 131 6.36 4.78 7.14
N ARG A 132 6.75 4.27 8.32
CA ARG A 132 5.91 4.33 9.52
C ARG A 132 5.75 5.81 9.91
N PRO A 133 4.50 6.31 10.05
CA PRO A 133 4.29 7.55 10.78
C PRO A 133 4.88 7.33 12.18
N LYS A 134 5.96 8.04 12.52
CA LYS A 134 6.50 8.01 13.88
C LYS A 134 5.34 8.33 14.83
N ASP A 135 5.18 7.50 15.85
CA ASP A 135 4.13 7.64 16.87
C ASP A 135 3.98 9.10 17.23
N ASN A 136 2.76 9.61 17.07
CA ASN A 136 2.40 11.01 17.28
C ASN A 136 3.51 11.95 16.84
N GLY A 137 3.59 12.20 15.52
CA GLY A 137 4.25 13.41 15.06
C GLY A 137 3.83 14.61 15.92
N ARG A 138 4.71 15.62 15.93
CA ARG A 138 4.72 16.76 16.84
C ARG A 138 3.34 17.21 17.30
N SER A 139 3.21 17.52 18.59
CA SER A 139 1.94 17.96 19.16
C SER A 139 1.39 19.20 18.42
N GLU A 140 0.09 19.47 18.52
CA GLU A 140 -0.50 20.64 17.86
C GLU A 140 0.22 21.94 18.27
N ALA A 141 0.65 22.04 19.53
CA ALA A 141 1.42 23.16 20.06
C ALA A 141 2.82 23.29 19.41
N GLU A 142 3.54 22.18 19.26
CA GLU A 142 4.84 22.15 18.58
C GLU A 142 4.70 22.48 17.08
N CYS A 143 3.64 22.01 16.44
CA CYS A 143 3.34 22.34 15.05
C CYS A 143 3.04 23.82 14.88
N LEU A 144 2.29 24.42 15.80
CA LEU A 144 1.96 25.84 15.80
C LEU A 144 3.23 26.69 16.01
N ALA A 145 4.14 26.27 16.91
CA ALA A 145 5.43 26.92 17.09
C ALA A 145 6.30 26.88 15.81
N LEU A 146 6.36 25.73 15.13
CA LEU A 146 7.10 25.56 13.88
C LEU A 146 6.50 26.38 12.72
N ILE A 147 5.17 26.36 12.56
CA ILE A 147 4.46 27.20 11.59
C ILE A 147 4.78 28.67 11.84
N THR A 148 4.71 29.12 13.09
CA THR A 148 4.90 30.53 13.45
C THR A 148 6.33 30.98 13.15
N ALA A 149 7.33 30.20 13.57
CA ALA A 149 8.73 30.47 13.26
C ALA A 149 9.01 30.45 11.74
N HIS A 150 8.34 29.57 10.99
CA HIS A 150 8.48 29.54 9.53
C HIS A 150 7.84 30.77 8.87
N LEU A 151 6.66 31.20 9.32
CA LEU A 151 5.94 32.36 8.79
C LEU A 151 6.57 33.70 9.17
N GLU A 152 7.38 33.74 10.23
CA GLU A 152 8.22 34.89 10.54
C GLU A 152 9.36 35.06 9.52
N LYS A 153 9.89 33.95 9.00
CA LYS A 153 10.99 33.95 8.04
C LYS A 153 10.54 33.97 6.58
N TYR A 154 9.40 33.35 6.27
CA TYR A 154 8.87 33.20 4.92
C TYR A 154 7.39 33.62 4.86
N PRO A 155 6.96 34.36 3.83
CA PRO A 155 5.61 34.94 3.78
C PRO A 155 4.46 33.92 3.65
N CYS A 156 4.74 32.69 3.19
CA CYS A 156 3.76 31.64 3.03
C CYS A 156 4.40 30.25 3.09
N MET A 157 3.59 29.22 3.33
CA MET A 157 3.99 27.82 3.30
C MET A 157 3.04 26.98 2.44
N THR A 158 3.53 25.90 1.84
CA THR A 158 2.68 24.88 1.21
C THR A 158 2.36 23.76 2.19
N ARG A 159 1.37 22.92 1.85
CA ARG A 159 1.11 21.68 2.60
C ARG A 159 2.35 20.76 2.65
N THR A 160 3.16 20.75 1.59
CA THR A 160 4.37 19.93 1.54
C THR A 160 5.40 20.42 2.54
N ASP A 161 5.58 21.73 2.64
CA ASP A 161 6.49 22.34 3.62
C ASP A 161 6.01 22.03 5.04
N TYR A 162 4.70 22.10 5.29
CA TYR A 162 4.13 21.70 6.57
C TYR A 162 4.39 20.23 6.92
N CYS A 163 4.16 19.30 5.97
CA CYS A 163 4.47 17.89 6.16
C CYS A 163 5.96 17.66 6.45
N TYR A 164 6.85 18.39 5.75
CA TYR A 164 8.29 18.28 5.95
C TYR A 164 8.70 18.80 7.34
N MET A 165 8.16 19.94 7.76
CA MET A 165 8.47 20.55 9.05
C MET A 165 7.95 19.72 10.22
N THR A 166 6.73 19.18 10.11
CA THR A 166 6.06 18.46 11.22
C THR A 166 6.34 16.96 11.24
N GLY A 167 6.67 16.37 10.08
CA GLY A 167 6.76 14.92 9.90
C GLY A 167 5.39 14.24 9.79
N HIS A 168 4.31 15.01 9.64
CA HIS A 168 2.95 14.48 9.51
C HIS A 168 2.63 13.98 8.11
N ASP A 169 1.84 12.91 8.04
CA ASP A 169 1.28 12.44 6.79
C ASP A 169 0.35 13.49 6.16
N LYS A 170 0.09 13.35 4.85
CA LYS A 170 -0.70 14.32 4.08
C LYS A 170 -2.14 14.49 4.58
N LYS A 171 -2.75 13.46 5.17
CA LYS A 171 -4.14 13.52 5.66
C LYS A 171 -4.19 14.27 7.00
N ARG A 172 -3.30 13.91 7.94
CA ARG A 172 -3.18 14.59 9.24
C ARG A 172 -2.81 16.06 9.06
N ALA A 173 -1.84 16.34 8.20
CA ALA A 173 -1.46 17.71 7.86
C ALA A 173 -2.62 18.56 7.35
N LEU A 174 -3.47 17.99 6.50
CA LEU A 174 -4.63 18.71 5.97
C LEU A 174 -5.68 19.00 7.05
N LYS A 175 -5.89 18.06 7.97
CA LYS A 175 -6.80 18.26 9.11
C LYS A 175 -6.32 19.38 10.04
N GLU A 176 -5.03 19.38 10.37
CA GLU A 176 -4.43 20.41 11.24
C GLU A 176 -4.41 21.79 10.59
N LEU A 177 -4.02 21.89 9.31
CA LEU A 177 -4.05 23.16 8.57
C LEU A 177 -5.47 23.75 8.47
N ASN A 178 -6.49 22.90 8.29
CA ASN A 178 -7.88 23.35 8.31
C ASN A 178 -8.32 23.82 9.70
N ALA A 179 -7.91 23.12 10.77
CA ALA A 179 -8.17 23.56 12.13
C ALA A 179 -7.51 24.91 12.45
N PHE A 180 -6.30 25.16 11.95
CA PHE A 180 -5.64 26.46 12.10
C PHE A 180 -6.32 27.58 11.31
N ILE A 181 -6.96 27.27 10.18
CA ILE A 181 -7.79 28.23 9.45
C ILE A 181 -9.07 28.55 10.23
N GLU A 182 -9.74 27.54 10.78
CA GLU A 182 -10.94 27.72 11.62
C GLU A 182 -10.64 28.54 12.87
N LYS A 183 -9.48 28.33 13.48
CA LYS A 183 -8.97 29.14 14.62
C LYS A 183 -8.52 30.55 14.22
N GLY A 184 -8.54 30.89 12.94
CA GLY A 184 -8.16 32.20 12.43
C GLY A 184 -6.66 32.50 12.45
N ILE A 185 -5.81 31.48 12.62
CA ILE A 185 -4.34 31.62 12.66
C ILE A 185 -3.78 31.73 11.23
N LEU A 186 -4.32 30.92 10.32
CA LEU A 186 -3.89 30.84 8.92
C LEU A 186 -5.00 31.26 7.96
N MET A 187 -4.60 31.75 6.79
CA MET A 187 -5.47 31.94 5.64
C MET A 187 -5.01 31.05 4.48
N ARG A 188 -5.99 30.50 3.74
CA ARG A 188 -5.76 29.67 2.57
C ARG A 188 -5.88 30.49 1.29
N TYR A 189 -4.85 30.43 0.44
CA TYR A 189 -4.87 31.00 -0.90
C TYR A 189 -4.69 29.91 -1.96
N GLY A 190 -5.30 30.10 -3.12
CA GLY A 190 -5.19 29.20 -4.26
C GLY A 190 -6.11 27.98 -4.21
N ALA A 191 -5.98 27.11 -5.22
CA ALA A 191 -6.78 25.91 -5.41
C ALA A 191 -5.94 24.72 -5.89
N GLY A 192 -6.39 23.51 -5.54
CA GLY A 192 -5.75 22.26 -5.98
C GLY A 192 -4.30 22.10 -5.51
N LYS A 193 -3.37 22.01 -6.45
CA LYS A 193 -1.93 21.84 -6.16
C LYS A 193 -1.21 23.14 -5.80
N GLN A 194 -1.84 24.30 -6.03
CA GLN A 194 -1.26 25.62 -5.77
C GLN A 194 -1.76 26.24 -4.47
N VAL A 195 -2.23 25.41 -3.52
CA VAL A 195 -2.69 25.89 -2.23
C VAL A 195 -1.51 26.30 -1.37
N ILE A 196 -1.51 27.56 -0.93
CA ILE A 196 -0.56 28.13 0.03
C ILE A 196 -1.29 28.63 1.27
N TYR A 197 -0.61 28.57 2.41
CA TYR A 197 -1.09 29.00 3.70
C TYR A 197 -0.22 30.16 4.18
N ALA A 198 -0.85 31.26 4.59
CA ALA A 198 -0.16 32.45 5.09
C ALA A 198 -0.74 32.89 6.43
N LYS A 199 0.01 33.68 7.19
CA LYS A 199 -0.45 34.24 8.46
C LYS A 199 -1.65 35.16 8.21
N LYS A 200 -2.71 35.03 9.00
CA LYS A 200 -3.81 35.98 8.95
C LYS A 200 -3.32 37.31 9.52
N MET A 201 -3.22 38.34 8.67
CA MET A 201 -2.99 39.71 9.15
C MET A 201 -4.30 40.20 9.77
N ILE A 202 -4.24 40.58 11.05
CA ILE A 202 -5.31 41.32 11.75
C ILE A 202 -5.13 42.78 11.38
#